data_AF-A0A076EK05-F1
#
_entry.id   AF-A0A076EK05-F1
#
_cell.length_a   1.000
_cell.length_b   1.000
_cell.length_c   1.000
_cell.angle_alpha   90.00
_cell.angle_beta   90.00
_cell.angle_gamma   90.00
#
_symmetry.space_group_name_H-M   'P 1'
#
loop_
_entity.id
_entity.type
_entity.pdbx_description
1 polymer ?
#
loop_
_entity_poly.entity_id
_entity_poly.type
_entity_poly.pdbx_seq_one_letter_code
_entity_poly.pdbx_strand_id
1 'polypeptide(L)'
;MNTHVTATHLQTLLDSPLPDPALILQSGAPTIVDSGELGDEHQSLVIVTRNELREQLPKDRDCSQSDLEFHAASLESTVSGLGG
;
A
#
# COMPACT_ATOMS: atom_id res chain seq x y z
N MET A 1 4.53 -9.37 14.51
CA MET A 1 3.55 -9.17 13.42
C MET A 1 4.34 -8.82 12.17
N ASN A 2 4.11 -9.51 11.05
CA ASN A 2 4.84 -9.28 9.80
C ASN A 2 4.08 -8.26 8.93
N THR A 3 4.20 -6.98 9.29
CA THR A 3 3.60 -5.84 8.56
C THR A 3 4.49 -5.39 7.39
N HIS A 4 5.19 -6.32 6.74
CA HIS A 4 6.21 -6.00 5.73
C HIS A 4 5.57 -5.57 4.42
N VAL A 5 5.55 -4.25 4.17
CA VAL A 5 5.19 -3.69 2.87
C VAL A 5 6.41 -3.78 1.97
N THR A 6 6.23 -4.29 0.75
CA THR A 6 7.33 -4.48 -0.21
C THR A 6 7.00 -3.84 -1.54
N ALA A 7 8.03 -3.58 -2.36
CA ALA A 7 7.87 -3.11 -3.73
C ALA A 7 6.88 -3.96 -4.54
N THR A 8 6.88 -5.28 -4.32
CA THR A 8 5.95 -6.21 -4.96
C THR A 8 4.49 -5.92 -4.60
N HIS A 9 4.19 -5.56 -3.35
CA HIS A 9 2.83 -5.17 -2.95
C HIS A 9 2.41 -3.87 -3.64
N LEU A 10 3.29 -2.89 -3.73
CA LEU A 10 3.03 -1.63 -4.42
C LEU A 10 2.83 -1.84 -5.93
N GLN A 11 3.64 -2.69 -6.56
CA GLN A 11 3.47 -3.09 -7.97
C GLN A 11 2.15 -3.83 -8.18
N THR A 12 1.82 -4.78 -7.32
CA THR A 12 0.55 -5.53 -7.39
C THR A 12 -0.64 -4.60 -7.23
N LEU A 13 -0.53 -3.58 -6.38
CA LEU A 13 -1.56 -2.57 -6.21
C LEU A 13 -1.71 -1.69 -7.45
N LEU A 14 -0.61 -1.31 -8.11
CA LEU A 14 -0.64 -0.56 -9.36
C LEU A 14 -1.19 -1.38 -10.53
N ASP A 15 -0.88 -2.67 -10.57
CA ASP A 15 -1.29 -3.62 -11.63
C ASP A 15 -2.71 -4.19 -11.41
N SER A 16 -3.26 -4.06 -10.21
CA SER A 16 -4.55 -4.64 -9.84
C SER A 16 -5.69 -4.22 -10.80
N PRO A 17 -6.59 -5.13 -11.22
CA PRO A 17 -7.72 -4.77 -12.07
C PRO A 17 -8.82 -3.97 -11.35
N LEU A 18 -8.68 -3.76 -10.04
CA LEU A 18 -9.66 -3.04 -9.22
C LEU A 18 -9.79 -1.57 -9.65
N PRO A 19 -11.00 -0.99 -9.58
CA PRO A 19 -11.24 0.41 -9.92
C PRO A 19 -10.52 1.36 -8.96
N ASP A 20 -10.55 1.08 -7.64
CA ASP A 20 -9.81 1.86 -6.65
C ASP A 20 -9.13 0.92 -5.64
N PRO A 21 -7.96 0.35 -5.95
CA PRO A 21 -7.28 -0.54 -5.02
C PRO A 21 -6.56 0.24 -3.93
N ALA A 22 -6.72 -0.23 -2.70
CA ALA A 22 -5.99 0.21 -1.52
C ALA A 22 -5.19 -0.94 -0.92
N LEU A 23 -3.98 -0.61 -0.45
CA LEU A 23 -3.20 -1.48 0.39
C LEU A 23 -3.65 -1.21 1.82
N ILE A 24 -4.18 -2.23 2.47
CA ILE A 24 -4.62 -2.19 3.85
C ILE A 24 -3.78 -3.13 4.71
N LEU A 25 -3.69 -2.83 5.99
CA LEU A 25 -3.20 -3.76 6.99
C LEU A 25 -4.40 -4.43 7.65
N GLN A 26 -4.57 -5.72 7.40
CA GLN A 26 -5.61 -6.54 8.01
C GLN A 26 -4.96 -7.65 8.83
N SER A 27 -5.33 -7.77 10.11
CA SER A 27 -4.77 -8.79 11.03
C SER A 27 -3.23 -8.84 11.07
N GLY A 28 -2.57 -7.70 10.84
CA GLY A 28 -1.11 -7.59 10.83
C GLY A 28 -0.44 -8.07 9.54
N ALA A 29 -1.19 -8.22 8.44
CA ALA A 29 -0.67 -8.55 7.12
C ALA A 29 -1.15 -7.51 6.06
N PRO A 30 -0.26 -7.05 5.16
CA PRO A 30 -0.63 -6.16 4.06
C PRO A 30 -1.47 -6.92 3.03
N THR A 31 -2.66 -6.40 2.71
CA THR A 31 -3.62 -6.98 1.76
C THR A 31 -4.09 -5.90 0.80
N ILE A 32 -4.25 -6.23 -0.47
CA ILE A 32 -4.79 -5.31 -1.47
C ILE A 32 -6.27 -5.61 -1.63
N VAL A 33 -7.11 -4.60 -1.42
CA VAL A 33 -8.56 -4.68 -1.57
C VAL A 33 -9.07 -3.48 -2.33
N ASP A 34 -10.34 -3.50 -2.73
CA ASP A 34 -10.99 -2.32 -3.29
C ASP A 34 -11.38 -1.36 -2.17
N SER A 35 -11.02 -0.08 -2.31
CA SER A 35 -11.34 0.96 -1.35
C SER A 35 -12.85 1.15 -1.19
N GLY A 36 -13.64 0.85 -2.23
CA GLY A 36 -15.10 0.92 -2.18
C GLY A 36 -15.72 -0.16 -1.30
N GLU A 37 -15.02 -1.27 -1.09
CA GLU A 37 -15.44 -2.39 -0.23
C GLU A 37 -14.90 -2.26 1.21
N LEU A 38 -14.16 -1.19 1.52
CA LEU A 38 -13.74 -0.84 2.88
C LEU A 38 -14.91 -0.29 3.69
N GLY A 39 -15.96 -1.10 3.88
CA GLY A 39 -17.02 -0.79 4.83
C GLY A 39 -16.53 -0.92 6.28
N ASP A 40 -17.17 -0.19 7.20
CA ASP A 40 -16.89 -0.10 8.65
C ASP A 40 -16.67 -1.45 9.39
N GLU A 41 -17.02 -2.57 8.77
CA GLU A 41 -16.87 -3.93 9.32
C GLU A 41 -15.42 -4.43 9.34
N HIS A 42 -14.55 -3.83 8.53
CA HIS A 42 -13.15 -4.25 8.41
C HIS A 42 -12.30 -3.43 9.38
N GLN A 43 -11.78 -4.05 10.46
CA GLN A 43 -10.71 -3.50 11.33
C GLN A 43 -9.38 -3.37 10.58
N SER A 44 -9.41 -2.85 9.36
CA SER A 44 -8.29 -2.77 8.45
C SER A 44 -7.82 -1.34 8.39
N LEU A 45 -6.52 -1.14 8.58
CA LEU A 45 -5.91 0.19 8.50
C LEU A 45 -5.48 0.44 7.07
N VAL A 46 -6.01 1.48 6.42
CA VAL A 46 -5.56 1.87 5.08
C VAL A 46 -4.13 2.37 5.17
N ILE A 47 -3.22 1.69 4.48
CA ILE A 47 -1.80 2.06 4.40
C ILE A 47 -1.62 3.11 3.32
N VAL A 48 -2.09 2.82 2.09
CA VAL A 48 -1.98 3.71 0.94
C VAL A 48 -2.96 3.29 -0.16
N THR A 49 -3.55 4.26 -0.85
CA THR A 49 -4.39 4.00 -2.05
C THR A 49 -3.55 4.04 -3.33
N ARG A 50 -4.06 3.48 -4.43
CA ARG A 50 -3.43 3.64 -5.75
C ARG A 50 -3.23 5.09 -6.11
N ASN A 51 -4.21 5.94 -5.84
CA ASN A 51 -4.11 7.34 -6.18
C ASN A 51 -2.98 8.03 -5.39
N GLU A 52 -2.95 7.85 -4.07
CA GLU A 52 -1.87 8.38 -3.24
C GLU A 52 -0.50 7.82 -3.63
N LEU A 53 -0.41 6.51 -3.89
CA LEU A 53 0.83 5.90 -4.35
C LEU A 53 1.29 6.51 -5.67
N ARG A 54 0.38 6.74 -6.62
CA ARG A 54 0.69 7.41 -7.91
C ARG A 54 1.06 8.88 -7.75
N GLU A 55 0.61 9.56 -6.69
CA GLU A 55 1.01 10.93 -6.37
C GLU A 55 2.37 10.99 -5.70
N GLN A 56 2.71 9.98 -4.88
CA GLN A 56 4.02 9.85 -4.25
C GLN A 56 5.09 9.29 -5.19
N LEU A 57 4.69 8.54 -6.22
CA LEU A 57 5.60 8.06 -7.26
C LEU A 57 5.95 9.19 -8.24
N PRO A 58 7.23 9.32 -8.64
CA PRO A 58 7.64 10.31 -9.63
C PRO A 58 6.97 10.00 -10.97
N LYS A 59 6.03 10.86 -11.40
CA LYS A 59 5.30 10.73 -12.67
C LYS A 59 6.18 10.89 -13.91
N ASP A 60 7.41 11.40 -13.74
CA ASP A 60 8.32 11.84 -14.82
C ASP A 60 9.50 10.88 -15.06
N ARG A 61 9.66 9.84 -14.23
CA ARG A 61 10.78 8.88 -14.34
C ARG A 61 10.25 7.46 -14.26
N ASP A 62 10.80 6.55 -15.07
CA ASP A 62 10.54 5.11 -14.94
C ASP A 62 10.73 4.69 -13.48
N CYS A 63 9.63 4.39 -12.79
CA CYS A 63 9.65 3.90 -11.41
C CYS A 63 10.52 2.66 -11.35
N SER A 64 11.75 2.82 -10.86
CA SER A 64 12.67 1.71 -10.75
C SER A 64 12.33 0.90 -9.51
N GLN A 65 12.69 -0.39 -9.51
CA GLN A 65 12.43 -1.29 -8.39
C GLN A 65 12.95 -0.70 -7.07
N SER A 66 14.11 -0.01 -7.10
CA SER A 66 14.70 0.64 -5.93
C SER A 66 13.86 1.80 -5.38
N ASP A 67 13.16 2.57 -6.22
CA ASP A 67 12.24 3.63 -5.75
C ASP A 67 11.03 3.03 -5.04
N LEU A 68 10.48 1.93 -5.59
CA LEU A 68 9.40 1.17 -4.97
C LEU A 68 9.85 0.53 -3.65
N GLU A 69 11.07 0.02 -3.56
CA GLU A 69 11.63 -0.52 -2.30
C GLU A 69 11.80 0.57 -1.25
N PHE A 70 12.31 1.75 -1.63
CA PHE A 70 12.47 2.88 -0.73
C PHE A 70 11.11 3.36 -0.19
N HIS A 71 10.11 3.49 -1.06
CA HIS A 71 8.75 3.86 -0.66
C HIS A 71 8.09 2.80 0.19
N ALA A 72 8.28 1.52 -0.14
CA ALA A 72 7.76 0.41 0.67
C ALA A 72 8.34 0.41 2.09
N ALA A 73 9.65 0.65 2.23
CA ALA A 73 10.30 0.78 3.54
C ALA A 73 9.81 2.01 4.32
N SER A 74 9.55 3.13 3.63
CA SER A 74 8.98 4.33 4.24
C SER A 74 7.57 4.08 4.77
N LEU A 75 6.72 3.46 3.94
CA LEU A 75 5.36 3.04 4.30
C LEU A 75 5.36 2.02 5.45
N GLU A 76 6.26 1.03 5.42
CA GLU A 76 6.43 0.06 6.51
C GLU A 76 6.75 0.76 7.84
N SER A 77 7.64 1.76 7.81
CA SER A 77 8.00 2.55 8.99
C SER A 77 6.80 3.34 9.53
N THR A 78 6.02 3.99 8.65
CA THR A 78 4.78 4.70 9.02
C THR A 78 3.74 3.75 9.62
N VAL A 79 3.54 2.58 9.01
CA VAL A 79 2.58 1.56 9.48
C VAL A 79 2.99 0.96 10.81
N SER A 80 4.29 0.68 10.99
CA SER A 80 4.85 0.20 12.26
C SER A 80 4.69 1.24 13.38
N GLY A 81 4.67 2.53 13.06
CA GLY A 81 4.40 3.61 14.00
C GLY A 81 2.91 3.78 14.37
N LEU A 82 1.98 3.30 13.53
CA LEU A 82 0.53 3.40 13.73
C LEU A 82 -0.06 2.19 14.49
N GLY A 83 0.64 1.06 14.54
CA GLY A 83 0.23 -0.16 15.24
C GLY A 83 0.77 -0.31 16.67
N GLY A 84 1.31 0.77 17.26
CA GLY A 84 1.84 0.81 18.63
C GLY A 84 0.78 0.99 19.70
#